data_AF-A0A917H7N4-F1
#
_entry.id   AF-A0A917H7N4-F1
#
_cell.length_a   1.000
_cell.length_b   1.000
_cell.length_c   1.000
_cell.angle_alpha   90.00
_cell.angle_beta   90.00
_cell.angle_gamma   90.00
#
_symmetry.space_group_name_H-M   'P 1'
#
loop_
_entity.id
_entity.type
_entity.pdbx_description
1 polymer ?
#
loop_
_entity_poly.entity_id
_entity_poly.type
_entity_poly.pdbx_seq_one_letter_code
_entity_poly.pdbx_strand_id
1 'polypeptide(L)'
;MKRSRYWVRRINRHLILAVFATAATALIYLATAPPDLRHRLSMATAYSSLLFLCATLLLGPWNIFRCRPNPVSFDLRRDIGIWAGLLALLHTGIGLTVHLRGRMWMYFLKQRHPLKFQTGLFGSANDVGLLSALLFLMLLVISNDISLRTMGLQRWKSFQRWTYVAAGLAVAHGVLFQLVEKRHLPWVIFFATLALFILVVQMIGILYTRSGHRSESEAPEQKS
;
A
#
# COMPACT_ATOMS: atom_id res chain seq x y z
N MET A 1 2.60 -0.38 35.15
CA MET A 1 1.39 -1.07 34.62
C MET A 1 0.88 -0.54 33.26
N LYS A 2 0.83 0.78 32.98
CA LYS A 2 0.30 1.31 31.69
C LYS A 2 1.07 0.84 30.43
N ARG A 3 2.41 0.71 30.50
CA ARG A 3 3.27 0.27 29.39
C ARG A 3 3.05 -1.18 28.96
N SER A 4 2.83 -2.10 29.93
CA SER A 4 2.52 -3.52 29.64
C SER A 4 1.17 -3.66 28.92
N ARG A 5 0.13 -2.94 29.35
CA ARG A 5 -1.18 -2.93 28.68
C ARG A 5 -1.13 -2.40 27.25
N TYR A 6 -0.26 -1.43 26.95
CA TYR A 6 -0.05 -0.93 25.59
C TYR A 6 0.51 -2.02 24.66
N TRP A 7 1.60 -2.68 25.06
CA TRP A 7 2.23 -3.73 24.26
C TRP A 7 1.31 -4.92 24.04
N VAL A 8 0.56 -5.35 25.06
CA VAL A 8 -0.44 -6.42 24.93
C VAL A 8 -1.51 -6.05 23.88
N ARG A 9 -2.06 -4.82 23.96
CA ARG A 9 -3.05 -4.36 22.96
C ARG A 9 -2.49 -4.29 21.55
N ARG A 10 -1.23 -3.85 21.40
CA ARG A 10 -0.57 -3.78 20.09
C ARG A 10 -0.28 -5.17 19.53
N ILE A 11 0.23 -6.09 20.33
CA ILE A 11 0.44 -7.49 19.92
C ILE A 11 -0.88 -8.12 19.50
N ASN A 12 -1.94 -8.00 20.31
CA ASN A 12 -3.26 -8.52 19.96
C ASN A 12 -3.76 -7.95 18.63
N ARG A 13 -3.53 -6.65 18.38
CA ARG A 13 -3.88 -6.03 17.10
C ARG A 13 -3.06 -6.61 15.94
N HIS A 14 -1.76 -6.82 16.09
CA HIS A 14 -0.95 -7.48 15.05
C HIS A 14 -1.39 -8.92 14.81
N LEU A 15 -1.79 -9.68 15.85
CA LEU A 15 -2.34 -11.02 15.70
C LEU A 15 -3.66 -11.00 14.93
N ILE A 16 -4.57 -10.09 15.26
CA ILE A 16 -5.83 -9.91 14.55
C ILE A 16 -5.56 -9.54 13.08
N LEU A 17 -4.66 -8.59 12.83
CA LEU A 17 -4.29 -8.20 11.46
C LEU A 17 -3.60 -9.33 10.70
N ALA A 18 -2.81 -10.18 11.37
CA ALA A 18 -2.24 -11.39 10.77
C ALA A 18 -3.35 -12.33 10.31
N VAL A 19 -4.33 -12.61 11.17
CA VAL A 19 -5.49 -13.45 10.83
C VAL A 19 -6.24 -12.88 9.64
N PHE A 20 -6.52 -11.58 9.62
CA PHE A 20 -7.18 -10.94 8.48
C PHE A 20 -6.34 -10.99 7.20
N ALA A 21 -5.02 -10.77 7.29
CA ALA A 21 -4.12 -10.83 6.15
C ALA A 21 -4.06 -12.25 5.56
N THR A 22 -3.93 -13.26 6.42
CA THR A 22 -3.96 -14.67 6.03
C THR A 22 -5.31 -15.06 5.45
N ALA A 23 -6.42 -14.65 6.08
CA ALA A 23 -7.76 -14.95 5.58
C ALA A 23 -8.02 -14.29 4.21
N ALA A 24 -7.68 -13.01 4.04
CA ALA A 24 -7.80 -12.31 2.76
C ALA A 24 -6.96 -13.01 1.67
N THR A 25 -5.71 -13.36 2.00
CA THR A 25 -4.81 -14.07 1.08
C THR A 25 -5.37 -15.44 0.73
N ALA A 26 -5.88 -16.20 1.70
CA ALA A 26 -6.48 -17.51 1.46
C ALA A 26 -7.74 -17.42 0.59
N LEU A 27 -8.63 -16.46 0.86
CA LEU A 27 -9.86 -16.27 0.06
C LEU A 27 -9.53 -15.90 -1.39
N ILE A 28 -8.61 -14.96 -1.61
CA ILE A 28 -8.19 -14.57 -2.96
C ILE A 28 -7.46 -15.73 -3.66
N TYR A 29 -6.63 -16.48 -2.93
CA TYR A 29 -5.97 -17.68 -3.44
C TYR A 29 -6.99 -18.71 -3.93
N LEU A 30 -8.03 -18.99 -3.14
CA LEU A 30 -9.10 -19.92 -3.48
C LEU A 30 -9.95 -19.40 -4.66
N ALA A 31 -10.19 -18.10 -4.75
CA ALA A 31 -10.92 -17.46 -5.85
C ALA A 31 -10.11 -17.38 -7.17
N THR A 32 -8.78 -17.51 -7.11
CA THR A 32 -7.92 -17.48 -8.30
C THR A 32 -7.85 -18.87 -8.93
N ALA A 33 -8.27 -18.97 -10.19
CA ALA A 33 -8.32 -20.23 -10.94
C ALA A 33 -6.94 -20.90 -11.09
N PRO A 34 -6.87 -22.25 -11.19
CA PRO A 34 -5.63 -22.99 -11.47
C PRO A 34 -5.05 -22.61 -12.84
N PRO A 35 -3.70 -22.57 -13.01
CA PRO A 35 -2.94 -23.82 -13.05
C PRO A 35 -1.64 -23.89 -12.22
N ASP A 36 -1.16 -22.79 -11.63
CA ASP A 36 0.13 -22.76 -10.91
C ASP A 36 -0.01 -22.14 -9.50
N LEU A 37 0.57 -22.82 -8.50
CA LEU A 37 0.66 -22.38 -7.11
C LEU A 37 1.30 -20.98 -6.99
N ARG A 38 2.38 -20.73 -7.74
CA ARG A 38 3.12 -19.45 -7.65
C ARG A 38 2.30 -18.28 -8.16
N HIS A 39 1.59 -18.49 -9.26
CA HIS A 39 0.68 -17.48 -9.82
C HIS A 39 -0.44 -17.14 -8.84
N ARG A 40 -1.10 -18.17 -8.26
CA ARG A 40 -2.16 -17.97 -7.26
C ARG A 40 -1.67 -17.25 -6.02
N LEU A 41 -0.48 -17.61 -5.50
CA LEU A 41 0.12 -16.92 -4.35
C LEU A 41 0.51 -15.48 -4.68
N SER A 42 1.04 -15.22 -5.87
CA SER A 42 1.36 -13.87 -6.33
C SER A 42 0.10 -13.00 -6.42
N MET A 43 -0.97 -13.51 -7.02
CA MET A 43 -2.27 -12.84 -7.08
C MET A 43 -2.83 -12.58 -5.68
N ALA A 44 -2.87 -13.61 -4.84
CA ALA A 44 -3.38 -13.54 -3.48
C ALA A 44 -2.70 -12.46 -2.64
N THR A 45 -1.37 -12.43 -2.67
CA THR A 45 -0.57 -11.45 -1.91
C THR A 45 -0.68 -10.05 -2.49
N ALA A 46 -0.76 -9.89 -3.83
CA ALA A 46 -0.96 -8.59 -4.48
C ALA A 46 -2.28 -7.93 -4.07
N TYR A 47 -3.39 -8.64 -4.24
CA TYR A 47 -4.72 -8.10 -3.97
C TYR A 47 -4.96 -7.93 -2.48
N SER A 48 -4.43 -8.81 -1.63
CA SER A 48 -4.47 -8.62 -0.17
C SER A 48 -3.68 -7.40 0.27
N SER A 49 -2.50 -7.18 -0.30
CA SER A 49 -1.71 -5.97 -0.07
C SER A 49 -2.50 -4.72 -0.47
N LEU A 50 -3.14 -4.73 -1.66
CA LEU A 50 -3.95 -3.61 -2.15
C LEU A 50 -5.17 -3.32 -1.25
N LEU A 51 -5.83 -4.34 -0.72
CA LEU A 51 -6.92 -4.20 0.26
C LEU A 51 -6.44 -3.51 1.55
N PHE A 52 -5.31 -3.95 2.10
CA PHE A 52 -4.74 -3.36 3.31
C PHE A 52 -4.22 -1.95 3.05
N LEU A 53 -3.64 -1.69 1.87
CA LEU A 53 -3.24 -0.35 1.45
C LEU A 53 -4.44 0.58 1.33
N CYS A 54 -5.54 0.10 0.74
CA CYS A 54 -6.80 0.81 0.68
C CYS A 54 -7.27 1.19 2.08
N ALA A 55 -7.38 0.22 3.00
CA ALA A 55 -7.74 0.46 4.40
C ALA A 55 -6.81 1.49 5.09
N THR A 56 -5.50 1.39 4.86
CA THR A 56 -4.49 2.32 5.41
C THR A 56 -4.72 3.75 4.95
N LEU A 57 -5.05 3.95 3.67
CA LEU A 57 -5.29 5.26 3.07
C LEU A 57 -6.64 5.84 3.48
N LEU A 58 -7.67 5.00 3.65
CA LEU A 58 -9.02 5.40 4.06
C LEU A 58 -9.10 5.93 5.49
N LEU A 59 -8.28 5.39 6.40
CA LEU A 59 -8.28 5.82 7.81
C LEU A 59 -7.91 7.30 8.01
N GLY A 60 -7.20 7.92 7.05
CA GLY A 60 -6.91 9.35 7.09
C GLY A 60 -8.17 10.20 6.94
N PRO A 61 -8.84 10.18 5.77
CA PRO A 61 -10.08 10.91 5.52
C PRO A 61 -11.24 10.53 6.46
N TRP A 62 -11.33 9.27 6.88
CA TRP A 62 -12.38 8.81 7.80
C TRP A 62 -12.39 9.59 9.14
N ASN A 63 -11.22 9.92 9.68
CA ASN A 63 -11.12 10.70 10.91
C ASN A 63 -11.55 12.16 10.73
N ILE A 64 -11.32 12.73 9.53
CA ILE A 64 -11.79 14.08 9.17
C ILE A 64 -13.33 14.09 9.14
N PHE A 65 -13.95 13.08 8.51
CA PHE A 65 -15.43 12.97 8.48
C PHE A 65 -16.06 12.76 9.86
N ARG A 66 -15.31 12.26 10.84
CA ARG A 66 -15.76 12.08 12.22
C ARG A 66 -15.51 13.30 13.11
N CYS A 67 -15.01 14.41 12.55
CA CYS A 67 -14.62 15.64 13.27
C CYS A 67 -13.75 15.35 14.51
N ARG A 68 -12.94 14.29 14.47
CA ARG A 68 -12.07 13.92 15.59
C ARG A 68 -10.67 14.47 15.32
N PRO A 69 -9.97 15.04 16.32
CA PRO A 69 -8.60 15.48 16.16
C PRO A 69 -7.78 14.27 15.70
N ASN A 70 -7.16 14.37 14.52
CA ASN A 70 -6.42 13.27 13.95
C ASN A 70 -5.12 13.13 14.77
N PRO A 71 -4.95 12.10 15.62
CA PRO A 71 -3.70 11.94 16.35
C PRO A 71 -2.57 11.81 15.34
N VAL A 72 -1.41 12.43 15.62
CA VAL A 72 -0.33 12.61 14.63
C VAL A 72 0.17 11.28 14.04
N SER A 73 -0.02 10.17 14.77
CA SER A 73 -0.08 8.81 14.22
C SER A 73 -1.22 8.04 14.87
N PHE A 74 -2.17 7.55 14.07
CA PHE A 74 -3.11 6.54 14.53
C PHE A 74 -2.42 5.18 14.45
N ASP A 75 -2.13 4.58 15.61
CA ASP A 75 -1.43 3.29 15.73
C ASP A 75 -2.04 2.20 14.83
N LEU A 76 -3.37 2.21 14.65
CA LEU A 76 -4.06 1.28 13.75
C LEU A 76 -3.72 1.55 12.28
N ARG A 77 -3.65 2.81 11.83
CA ARG A 77 -3.25 3.13 10.44
C ARG A 77 -1.84 2.65 10.16
N ARG A 78 -0.92 2.87 11.11
CA ARG A 78 0.47 2.40 11.01
C ARG A 78 0.53 0.88 10.93
N ASP A 79 -0.20 0.18 11.80
CA ASP A 79 -0.13 -1.28 11.85
C ASP A 79 -0.78 -1.94 10.62
N ILE A 80 -1.90 -1.41 10.10
CA ILE A 80 -2.46 -1.89 8.82
C ILE A 80 -1.47 -1.61 7.68
N GLY A 81 -0.83 -0.44 7.66
CA GLY A 81 0.19 -0.08 6.66
C GLY A 81 1.41 -1.00 6.69
N ILE A 82 1.84 -1.45 7.88
CA ILE A 82 2.89 -2.45 8.05
C ILE A 82 2.50 -3.76 7.35
N TRP A 83 1.27 -4.25 7.56
CA TRP A 83 0.79 -5.47 6.90
C TRP A 83 0.63 -5.30 5.38
N ALA A 84 0.20 -4.13 4.91
CA ALA A 84 0.18 -3.81 3.48
C ALA A 84 1.59 -3.92 2.87
N GLY A 85 2.59 -3.30 3.53
CA GLY A 85 4.00 -3.35 3.13
C GLY A 85 4.57 -4.77 3.16
N LEU A 86 4.32 -5.54 4.22
CA LEU A 86 4.76 -6.94 4.30
C LEU A 86 4.18 -7.80 3.18
N LEU A 87 2.88 -7.68 2.90
CA LEU A 87 2.23 -8.38 1.79
C LEU A 87 2.75 -7.92 0.42
N ALA A 88 3.08 -6.63 0.26
CA ALA A 88 3.68 -6.10 -0.97
C ALA A 88 5.06 -6.71 -1.22
N LEU A 89 5.91 -6.78 -0.19
CA LEU A 89 7.24 -7.40 -0.30
C LEU A 89 7.16 -8.90 -0.54
N LEU A 90 6.21 -9.58 0.13
CA LEU A 90 5.94 -11.00 -0.13
C LEU A 90 5.48 -11.22 -1.57
N HIS A 91 4.58 -10.37 -2.07
CA HIS A 91 4.15 -10.38 -3.47
C HIS A 91 5.34 -10.18 -4.42
N THR A 92 6.23 -9.21 -4.18
CA THR A 92 7.42 -9.00 -5.00
C THR A 92 8.32 -10.24 -5.01
N GLY A 93 8.59 -10.82 -3.83
CA GLY A 93 9.41 -12.03 -3.70
C GLY A 93 8.84 -13.21 -4.49
N ILE A 94 7.52 -13.45 -4.39
CA ILE A 94 6.84 -14.52 -5.11
C ILE A 94 6.73 -14.18 -6.61
N GLY A 95 6.34 -12.96 -6.96
CA GLY A 95 6.11 -12.50 -8.33
C GLY A 95 7.34 -12.58 -9.22
N LEU A 96 8.53 -12.32 -8.67
CA LEU A 96 9.81 -12.51 -9.34
C LEU A 96 10.12 -13.99 -9.69
N THR A 97 9.35 -14.94 -9.16
CA THR A 97 9.47 -16.38 -9.46
C THR A 97 8.41 -16.91 -10.43
N VAL A 98 7.38 -16.12 -10.77
CA VAL A 98 6.20 -16.55 -11.53
C VAL A 98 6.46 -16.64 -13.04
N HIS A 99 6.91 -15.57 -13.69
CA HIS A 99 6.94 -15.50 -15.16
C HIS A 99 8.17 -16.17 -15.78
N LEU A 100 9.32 -16.13 -15.10
CA LEU A 100 10.60 -16.59 -15.67
C LEU A 100 11.25 -17.68 -14.83
N ARG A 101 10.45 -18.43 -14.06
CA ARG A 101 10.87 -19.55 -13.20
C ARG A 101 12.10 -19.23 -12.33
N GLY A 102 12.20 -17.99 -11.83
CA GLY A 102 13.31 -17.54 -10.97
C GLY A 102 14.49 -16.88 -11.69
N ARG A 103 14.46 -16.72 -13.03
CA ARG A 103 15.46 -15.91 -13.76
C ARG A 103 15.16 -14.41 -13.61
N MET A 104 15.32 -13.90 -12.40
CA MET A 104 14.93 -12.54 -11.99
C MET A 104 15.49 -11.43 -12.89
N TRP A 105 16.70 -11.60 -13.41
CA TRP A 105 17.34 -10.60 -14.27
C TRP A 105 16.58 -10.34 -15.59
N MET A 106 15.83 -11.33 -16.10
CA MET A 106 15.07 -11.20 -17.35
C MET A 106 13.83 -10.31 -17.21
N TYR A 107 13.44 -9.97 -15.97
CA TYR A 107 12.37 -9.00 -15.71
C TYR A 107 12.78 -7.58 -16.10
N PHE A 108 14.08 -7.29 -16.05
CA PHE A 108 14.66 -5.96 -16.22
C PHE A 108 15.55 -5.85 -17.47
N LEU A 109 16.18 -6.96 -17.88
CA LEU A 109 17.09 -7.02 -19.01
C LEU A 109 16.60 -8.03 -20.05
N LYS A 110 16.46 -7.58 -21.30
CA LYS A 110 16.16 -8.43 -22.45
C LYS A 110 17.35 -9.31 -22.84
N GLN A 111 18.56 -8.77 -22.74
CA GLN A 111 19.81 -9.43 -23.10
C GLN A 111 20.97 -8.85 -22.28
N ARG A 112 21.95 -9.70 -21.91
CA ARG A 112 23.15 -9.28 -21.15
C ARG A 112 24.30 -8.81 -22.04
N HIS A 113 24.45 -9.39 -23.24
CA HIS A 113 25.50 -9.01 -24.19
C HIS A 113 24.92 -8.94 -25.61
N PRO A 114 24.81 -7.74 -26.22
CA PRO A 114 24.93 -6.42 -25.58
C PRO A 114 23.84 -6.21 -24.50
N LEU A 115 24.12 -5.37 -23.50
CA LEU A 115 23.16 -4.99 -22.46
C LEU A 115 21.97 -4.28 -23.10
N LYS A 116 20.78 -4.90 -23.01
CA LYS A 116 19.52 -4.31 -23.48
C LYS A 116 18.49 -4.38 -22.37
N PHE A 117 18.02 -3.21 -21.92
CA PHE A 117 16.95 -3.11 -20.95
C PHE A 117 15.61 -3.55 -21.55
N GLN A 118 14.74 -4.08 -20.71
CA GLN A 118 13.40 -4.49 -21.09
C GLN A 118 12.48 -3.26 -21.11
N THR A 119 12.44 -2.53 -22.23
CA THR A 119 11.65 -1.29 -22.35
C THR A 119 10.18 -1.50 -22.73
N GLY A 120 9.77 -2.75 -22.97
CA GLY A 120 8.36 -3.07 -23.25
C GLY A 120 7.48 -2.99 -22.01
N LEU A 121 6.15 -3.08 -22.22
CA LEU A 121 5.14 -3.02 -21.14
C LEU A 121 5.47 -3.94 -19.95
N PHE A 122 5.98 -5.15 -20.21
CA PHE A 122 6.40 -6.09 -19.17
C PHE A 122 7.53 -5.53 -18.30
N GLY A 123 8.58 -4.96 -18.89
CA GLY A 123 9.70 -4.43 -18.12
C GLY A 123 9.33 -3.14 -17.39
N SER A 124 8.58 -2.24 -18.03
CA SER A 124 8.03 -1.05 -17.35
C SER A 124 7.15 -1.43 -16.16
N ALA A 125 6.34 -2.49 -16.29
CA ALA A 125 5.55 -3.00 -15.17
C ALA A 125 6.45 -3.45 -14.02
N ASN A 126 7.54 -4.16 -14.32
CA ASN A 126 8.49 -4.64 -13.31
C ASN A 126 9.28 -3.51 -12.65
N ASP A 127 9.75 -2.51 -13.41
CA ASP A 127 10.47 -1.36 -12.88
C ASP A 127 9.61 -0.53 -11.94
N VAL A 128 8.37 -0.25 -12.34
CA VAL A 128 7.38 0.46 -11.51
C VAL A 128 7.05 -0.35 -10.25
N GLY A 129 6.88 -1.67 -10.39
CA GLY A 129 6.63 -2.57 -9.27
C GLY A 129 7.80 -2.62 -8.29
N LEU A 130 9.03 -2.70 -8.79
CA LEU A 130 10.24 -2.70 -7.98
C LEU A 130 10.40 -1.37 -7.22
N LEU A 131 10.20 -0.24 -7.90
CA LEU A 131 10.26 1.07 -7.25
C LEU A 131 9.20 1.20 -6.15
N SER A 132 7.98 0.71 -6.40
CA SER A 132 6.93 0.64 -5.38
C SER A 132 7.35 -0.22 -4.19
N ALA A 133 7.88 -1.41 -4.43
CA ALA A 133 8.34 -2.32 -3.39
C ALA A 133 9.47 -1.72 -2.53
N LEU A 134 10.42 -1.02 -3.15
CA LEU A 134 11.50 -0.31 -2.44
C LEU A 134 10.95 0.81 -1.55
N LEU A 135 9.95 1.56 -2.02
CA LEU A 135 9.27 2.55 -1.17
C LEU A 135 8.51 1.90 -0.01
N PHE A 136 7.83 0.78 -0.24
CA PHE A 136 7.19 0.02 0.85
C PHE A 136 8.21 -0.51 1.86
N LEU A 137 9.37 -0.99 1.40
CA LEU A 137 10.46 -1.41 2.27
C LEU A 137 10.97 -0.23 3.12
N MET A 138 11.23 0.92 2.48
CA MET A 138 11.65 2.14 3.19
C MET A 138 10.61 2.53 4.25
N LEU A 139 9.32 2.59 3.87
CA LEU A 139 8.22 2.94 4.77
C LEU A 139 8.09 1.95 5.93
N LEU A 140 8.26 0.64 5.67
CA LEU A 140 8.21 -0.41 6.66
C LEU A 140 9.35 -0.26 7.68
N VAL A 141 10.58 -0.04 7.19
CA VAL A 141 11.77 0.16 8.03
C VAL A 141 11.57 1.34 8.98
N ILE A 142 10.97 2.44 8.54
CA ILE A 142 10.74 3.62 9.39
C ILE A 142 9.42 3.57 10.19
N SER A 143 8.60 2.53 10.06
CA SER A 143 7.30 2.41 10.73
C SER A 143 7.39 1.88 12.17
N ASN A 144 8.44 2.25 12.90
CA ASN A 144 8.68 1.83 14.28
C ASN A 144 8.85 3.06 15.21
N ASP A 145 8.74 2.84 16.53
CA ASP A 145 8.80 3.93 17.51
C ASP A 145 10.22 4.51 17.68
N ILE A 146 11.26 3.75 17.33
CA ILE A 146 12.65 4.22 17.38
C ILE A 146 12.86 5.27 16.29
N SER A 147 12.51 4.96 15.04
CA SER A 147 12.62 5.90 13.91
C SER A 147 11.81 7.18 14.13
N LEU A 148 10.62 7.07 14.74
CA LEU A 148 9.82 8.25 15.09
C LEU A 148 10.54 9.16 16.11
N ARG A 149 11.18 8.55 17.13
CA ARG A 149 11.89 9.29 18.17
C ARG A 149 13.20 9.88 17.68
N THR A 150 13.94 9.18 16.82
CA THR A 150 15.25 9.63 16.32
C THR A 150 15.13 10.72 15.26
N MET A 151 14.16 10.63 14.34
CA MET A 151 14.00 11.60 13.25
C MET A 151 13.15 12.82 13.64
N GLY A 152 12.36 12.70 14.71
CA GLY A 152 11.37 13.69 15.09
C GLY A 152 10.10 13.62 14.25
N LEU A 153 9.00 14.16 14.80
CA LEU A 153 7.64 14.00 14.28
C LEU A 153 7.45 14.53 12.86
N GLN A 154 8.00 15.72 12.56
CA GLN A 154 7.80 16.38 11.27
C GLN A 154 8.51 15.66 10.13
N ARG A 155 9.79 15.30 10.29
CA ARG A 155 10.57 14.58 9.28
C ARG A 155 10.00 13.19 9.04
N TRP A 156 9.68 12.46 10.10
CA TRP A 156 9.05 11.15 10.00
C TRP A 156 7.73 11.22 9.21
N LYS A 157 6.87 12.21 9.51
CA LYS A 157 5.62 12.42 8.79
C LYS A 157 5.85 12.75 7.30
N SER A 158 6.89 13.51 6.98
CA SER A 158 7.26 13.79 5.58
C SER A 158 7.60 12.50 4.83
N PHE A 159 8.45 11.64 5.41
CA PHE A 159 8.74 10.32 4.83
C PHE A 159 7.50 9.45 4.70
N GLN A 160 6.61 9.43 5.69
CA GLN A 160 5.37 8.65 5.63
C GLN A 160 4.42 9.12 4.52
N ARG A 161 4.51 10.37 4.04
CA ARG A 161 3.71 10.85 2.88
C ARG A 161 4.14 10.18 1.57
N TRP A 162 5.33 9.57 1.49
CA TRP A 162 5.72 8.77 0.33
C TRP A 162 4.83 7.53 0.13
N THR A 163 3.99 7.18 1.11
CA THR A 163 2.91 6.18 0.93
C THR A 163 2.01 6.52 -0.26
N TYR A 164 1.75 7.81 -0.53
CA TYR A 164 0.94 8.21 -1.70
C TYR A 164 1.64 7.89 -3.02
N VAL A 165 2.96 8.10 -3.08
CA VAL A 165 3.79 7.76 -4.25
C VAL A 165 3.87 6.23 -4.41
N ALA A 166 4.14 5.51 -3.32
CA ALA A 166 4.18 4.05 -3.31
C ALA A 166 2.85 3.44 -3.80
N ALA A 167 1.72 3.99 -3.36
CA ALA A 167 0.39 3.60 -3.78
C ALA A 167 0.12 3.91 -5.25
N GLY A 168 0.49 5.09 -5.73
CA GLY A 168 0.38 5.45 -7.15
C GLY A 168 1.18 4.49 -8.05
N LEU A 169 2.42 4.17 -7.65
CA LEU A 169 3.25 3.19 -8.36
C LEU A 169 2.65 1.78 -8.28
N ALA A 170 2.09 1.36 -7.14
CA ALA A 170 1.45 0.05 -7.02
C ALA A 170 0.21 -0.07 -7.94
N VAL A 171 -0.59 0.99 -8.03
CA VAL A 171 -1.73 1.05 -8.96
C VAL A 171 -1.23 1.04 -10.42
N ALA A 172 -0.22 1.84 -10.75
CA ALA A 172 0.35 1.86 -12.10
C ALA A 172 0.92 0.49 -12.51
N HIS A 173 1.65 -0.17 -11.60
CA HIS A 173 2.13 -1.54 -11.78
C HIS A 173 0.98 -2.52 -12.04
N GLY A 174 -0.09 -2.45 -11.24
CA GLY A 174 -1.28 -3.28 -11.40
C GLY A 174 -1.98 -3.07 -12.76
N VAL A 175 -2.13 -1.81 -13.20
CA VAL A 175 -2.69 -1.48 -14.53
C VAL A 175 -1.84 -2.08 -15.65
N LEU A 176 -0.52 -1.89 -15.61
CA LEU A 176 0.38 -2.43 -16.62
C LEU A 176 0.29 -3.96 -16.69
N PHE A 177 0.24 -4.64 -15.55
CA PHE A 177 0.11 -6.09 -15.50
C PHE A 177 -1.27 -6.63 -15.89
N GLN A 178 -2.33 -5.83 -15.80
CA GLN A 178 -3.62 -6.20 -16.40
C GLN A 178 -3.57 -6.20 -17.93
N LEU A 179 -2.85 -5.24 -18.52
CA LEU A 179 -2.65 -5.17 -19.97
C LEU A 179 -1.74 -6.29 -20.46
N VAL A 180 -0.65 -6.57 -19.75
CA VAL A 180 0.32 -7.62 -20.11
C VAL A 180 -0.30 -9.02 -20.03
N GLU A 181 -1.02 -9.34 -18.95
CA GLU A 181 -1.58 -10.68 -18.75
C GLU A 181 -2.98 -10.86 -19.33
N LYS A 182 -3.59 -9.81 -19.92
CA LYS A 182 -4.99 -9.81 -20.38
C LYS A 182 -5.93 -10.40 -19.32
N ARG A 183 -5.91 -9.79 -18.12
CA ARG A 183 -6.57 -10.33 -16.92
C ARG A 183 -8.06 -10.60 -17.17
N HIS A 184 -8.57 -11.64 -16.51
CA HIS A 184 -10.00 -11.93 -16.48
C HIS A 184 -10.81 -10.76 -15.90
N LEU A 185 -11.96 -10.48 -16.52
CA LEU A 185 -12.80 -9.32 -16.21
C LEU A 185 -13.13 -9.13 -14.71
N PRO A 186 -13.43 -10.17 -13.91
CA PRO A 186 -13.68 -9.98 -12.47
C PRO A 186 -12.51 -9.35 -11.71
N TRP A 187 -11.27 -9.73 -12.05
CA TRP A 187 -10.05 -9.19 -11.43
C TRP A 187 -9.76 -7.76 -11.86
N VAL A 188 -10.11 -7.42 -13.11
CA VAL A 188 -10.05 -6.05 -13.64
C VAL A 188 -11.01 -5.15 -12.87
N ILE A 189 -12.28 -5.57 -12.73
CA ILE A 189 -13.31 -4.83 -11.99
C ILE A 189 -12.91 -4.67 -10.53
N PHE A 190 -12.51 -5.76 -9.87
CA PHE A 190 -12.12 -5.72 -8.46
C PHE A 190 -10.97 -4.74 -8.20
N PHE A 191 -9.94 -4.78 -9.05
CA PHE A 191 -8.84 -3.81 -8.99
C PHE A 191 -9.32 -2.37 -9.23
N ALA A 192 -10.11 -2.15 -10.29
CA ALA A 192 -10.60 -0.83 -10.66
C ALA A 192 -11.46 -0.22 -9.55
N THR A 193 -12.32 -1.01 -8.90
CA THR A 193 -13.11 -0.60 -7.75
C THR A 193 -12.21 -0.14 -6.60
N LEU A 194 -11.20 -0.94 -6.21
CA LEU A 194 -10.28 -0.57 -5.13
C LEU A 194 -9.47 0.69 -5.46
N ALA A 195 -8.90 0.77 -6.66
CA ALA A 195 -8.11 1.90 -7.11
C ALA A 195 -8.95 3.20 -7.17
N LEU A 196 -10.14 3.14 -7.77
CA LEU A 196 -11.05 4.28 -7.86
C LEU A 196 -11.53 4.70 -6.48
N PHE A 197 -11.85 3.75 -5.59
CA PHE A 197 -12.28 4.05 -4.23
C PHE A 197 -11.20 4.79 -3.45
N ILE A 198 -9.93 4.38 -3.56
CA ILE A 198 -8.80 5.11 -2.97
C ILE A 198 -8.76 6.54 -3.51
N LEU A 199 -8.79 6.72 -4.84
CA LEU A 199 -8.69 8.03 -5.47
C LEU A 199 -9.82 8.96 -5.03
N VAL A 200 -11.07 8.49 -5.09
CA VAL A 200 -12.26 9.28 -4.71
C VAL A 200 -12.17 9.71 -3.24
N VAL A 201 -11.87 8.79 -2.33
CA VAL A 201 -11.82 9.13 -0.91
C VAL A 201 -10.65 10.07 -0.58
N GLN A 202 -9.50 9.93 -1.24
CA GLN A 202 -8.41 10.89 -1.07
C GLN A 202 -8.77 12.28 -1.61
N MET A 203 -9.41 12.36 -2.79
CA MET A 203 -9.86 13.65 -3.34
C MET A 203 -10.84 14.34 -2.41
N ILE A 204 -11.86 13.63 -1.91
CA ILE A 204 -12.83 14.19 -0.96
C ILE A 204 -12.12 14.66 0.32
N GLY A 205 -11.17 13.88 0.85
CA GLY A 205 -10.41 14.26 2.05
C GLY A 205 -9.59 15.55 1.86
N ILE A 206 -8.98 15.75 0.70
CA ILE A 206 -8.24 16.97 0.35
C ILE A 206 -9.19 18.17 0.26
N LEU A 207 -10.33 18.01 -0.42
CA LEU A 207 -11.33 19.06 -0.59
C LEU A 207 -11.89 19.51 0.77
N TYR A 208 -12.28 18.57 1.64
CA TYR A 208 -12.78 18.87 2.98
C TYR A 208 -11.76 19.63 3.84
N THR A 209 -10.48 19.24 3.77
CA THR A 209 -9.41 19.91 4.53
C THR A 209 -9.21 21.36 4.08
N ARG A 210 -9.31 21.62 2.77
CA ARG A 210 -9.18 22.97 2.20
C ARG A 210 -10.36 23.87 2.56
N SER A 211 -11.58 23.34 2.53
CA SER A 211 -12.79 24.10 2.89
C SER A 211 -12.79 24.51 4.38
N GLY A 212 -12.35 23.64 5.29
CA GLY A 212 -12.29 23.95 6.72
C GLY A 212 -11.29 25.07 7.07
N HIS A 213 -10.13 25.11 6.39
CA HIS A 213 -9.16 26.19 6.59
C HIS A 213 -9.64 27.53 6.03
N ARG A 214 -10.41 27.51 4.94
CA ARG A 214 -10.97 28.73 4.35
C ARG A 214 -12.02 29.36 5.27
N SER A 215 -12.87 28.57 5.92
CA SER A 215 -13.85 29.06 6.90
C SER A 215 -13.23 29.63 8.17
N GLU A 216 -12.07 29.12 8.62
CA GLU A 216 -11.33 29.71 9.75
C GLU A 216 -10.64 31.03 9.38
N SER A 217 -10.14 31.17 8.16
CA SER A 217 -9.50 32.42 7.70
C SER A 217 -10.47 33.57 7.40
N GLU A 218 -11.76 33.26 7.18
CA GLU A 218 -12.81 34.24 6.88
C GLU A 218 -13.64 34.64 8.12
N ALA A 219 -13.30 34.12 9.31
CA ALA A 219 -13.97 34.51 10.56
C ALA A 219 -13.58 35.96 10.97
N PRO A 220 -14.53 36.89 11.13
CA PRO A 220 -14.22 38.26 11.50
C PRO A 220 -13.62 38.32 12.91
N GLU A 221 -12.47 38.97 13.01
CA GLU A 221 -11.78 39.29 14.26
C GLU A 221 -12.72 40.15 15.12
N GLN A 222 -13.43 39.52 16.06
CA GLN A 222 -14.19 40.24 17.10
C GLN A 222 -13.19 40.95 18.00
N LYS A 223 -12.87 42.20 17.67
CA LYS A 223 -12.15 43.13 18.54
C LYS A 223 -12.99 43.39 19.80
N SER A 224 -12.41 43.07 20.96
CA SER A 224 -12.85 43.52 22.29
C SER A 224 -12.38 44.95 22.56
#